data_AF-A0A1E1WLE2-F1
#
_entry.id   AF-A0A1E1WLE2-F1
#
_cell.length_a   1.000
_cell.length_b   1.000
_cell.length_c   1.000
_cell.angle_alpha   90.00
_cell.angle_beta   90.00
_cell.angle_gamma   90.00
#
_symmetry.space_group_name_H-M   'P 1'
#
loop_
_entity.id
_entity.type
_entity.pdbx_description
1 polymer ?
#
loop_
_entity_poly.entity_id
_entity_poly.type
_entity_poly.pdbx_seq_one_letter_code
_entity_poly.pdbx_strand_id
1 'polypeptide(L)'
;MIPDSIPAMGQLKRQEVTLQTCLQATQELAGIDILQAEVNVVVNEPDLQGESPISEEGVWREVTAECCVDLVPFSITFYAHRADRKFAPIQYRCLRVSPLKTAHEAELAKSVLPGLRKPSDAVEVRIRKELVWRFRRVMLPDC
;
A
#
# COMPACT_ATOMS: atom_id res chain seq x y z
N MET A 1 -2.17 45.04 -8.47
CA MET A 1 -2.34 44.05 -9.55
C MET A 1 -2.60 42.71 -8.89
N ILE A 2 -3.87 42.31 -8.80
CA ILE A 2 -4.28 41.01 -8.27
C ILE A 2 -4.71 40.21 -9.50
N PRO A 3 -4.10 39.05 -9.82
CA PRO A 3 -4.61 38.22 -10.89
C PRO A 3 -5.83 37.46 -10.35
N ASP A 4 -7.03 37.99 -10.58
CA ASP A 4 -8.30 37.26 -10.43
C ASP A 4 -8.38 36.19 -11.54
N SER A 5 -7.63 35.12 -11.37
CA SER A 5 -7.73 33.92 -12.19
C SER A 5 -8.92 33.12 -11.69
N ILE A 6 -10.14 33.59 -11.98
CA ILE A 6 -11.35 32.84 -11.70
C ILE A 6 -11.25 31.55 -12.54
N PRO A 7 -11.12 30.37 -11.92
CA PRO A 7 -11.00 29.13 -12.67
C PRO A 7 -12.26 28.95 -13.52
N ALA A 8 -12.06 28.74 -14.82
CA ALA A 8 -13.18 28.54 -15.75
C ALA A 8 -14.07 27.40 -15.23
N MET A 9 -15.39 27.53 -15.34
CA MET A 9 -16.35 26.57 -14.75
C MET A 9 -16.11 25.10 -15.14
N GLY A 10 -15.50 24.85 -16.31
CA GLY A 10 -15.04 23.52 -16.72
C GLY A 10 -13.85 22.97 -15.92
N GLN A 11 -12.96 23.82 -15.43
CA GLN A 11 -11.87 23.45 -14.52
C GLN A 11 -12.40 23.12 -13.12
N LEU A 12 -13.37 23.89 -12.61
CA LEU A 12 -14.01 23.62 -11.32
C LEU A 12 -14.73 22.28 -11.31
N LYS A 13 -15.49 21.94 -12.37
CA LYS A 13 -16.14 20.62 -12.49
C LYS A 13 -15.13 19.47 -12.53
N ARG A 14 -14.00 19.65 -13.22
CA ARG A 14 -12.92 18.64 -13.22
C ARG A 14 -12.30 18.47 -11.83
N GLN A 15 -12.08 19.58 -11.11
CA GLN A 15 -11.60 19.55 -9.73
C GLN A 15 -12.59 18.86 -8.80
N GLU A 16 -13.89 19.14 -8.92
CA GLU A 16 -14.95 18.51 -8.15
C GLU A 16 -14.96 16.99 -8.34
N VAL A 17 -14.95 16.51 -9.60
CA VAL A 17 -14.90 15.08 -9.91
C VAL A 17 -13.62 14.43 -9.37
N THR A 18 -12.48 15.13 -9.47
CA THR A 18 -11.20 14.64 -8.91
C THR A 18 -11.29 14.50 -7.40
N LEU A 19 -11.82 15.50 -6.70
CA LEU A 19 -11.97 15.49 -5.25
C LEU A 19 -12.95 14.42 -4.78
N GLN A 20 -14.06 14.21 -5.49
CA GLN A 20 -15.00 13.12 -5.21
C GLN A 20 -14.35 11.75 -5.37
N THR A 21 -13.57 11.56 -6.45
CA THR A 21 -12.81 10.31 -6.67
C THR A 21 -11.80 10.09 -5.55
N CYS A 22 -11.06 11.12 -5.14
CA CYS A 22 -10.12 11.05 -4.03
C CYS A 22 -10.82 10.76 -2.70
N LEU A 23 -11.98 11.35 -2.45
CA LEU A 23 -12.77 11.11 -1.24
C LEU A 23 -13.23 9.66 -1.18
N GLN A 24 -13.78 9.13 -2.27
CA GLN A 24 -14.20 7.73 -2.36
C GLN A 24 -13.01 6.78 -2.14
N ALA A 25 -11.89 7.03 -2.82
CA ALA A 25 -10.67 6.24 -2.63
C ALA A 25 -10.19 6.28 -1.17
N THR A 26 -10.27 7.44 -0.52
CA THR A 26 -9.88 7.61 0.89
C THR A 26 -10.83 6.85 1.81
N GLN A 27 -12.13 6.85 1.54
CA GLN A 27 -13.13 6.10 2.31
C GLN A 27 -12.89 4.60 2.21
N GLU A 28 -12.68 4.08 1.00
CA GLU A 28 -12.36 2.66 0.76
C GLU A 28 -11.07 2.26 1.49
N LEU A 29 -10.01 3.07 1.39
CA LEU A 29 -8.74 2.84 2.09
C LEU A 29 -8.89 2.90 3.63
N ALA A 30 -9.73 3.79 4.14
CA ALA A 30 -10.01 3.91 5.57
C ALA A 30 -10.82 2.72 6.11
N GLY A 31 -11.62 2.09 5.25
CA GLY A 31 -12.40 0.88 5.55
C GLY A 31 -11.60 -0.43 5.53
N ILE A 32 -10.30 -0.39 5.18
CA ILE A 32 -9.47 -1.60 5.16
C ILE A 32 -9.13 -2.06 6.57
N ASP A 33 -9.59 -3.25 6.92
CA ASP A 33 -9.14 -3.99 8.09
C ASP A 33 -8.01 -4.95 7.72
N ILE A 34 -6.95 -4.95 8.51
CA ILE A 34 -5.82 -5.87 8.35
C ILE A 34 -6.05 -7.05 9.29
N LEU A 35 -6.18 -8.24 8.72
CA LEU A 35 -6.40 -9.49 9.46
C LEU A 35 -5.05 -10.09 9.89
N GLN A 36 -4.11 -10.12 8.95
CA GLN A 36 -2.78 -10.68 9.13
C GLN A 36 -1.77 -9.88 8.33
N ALA A 37 -0.57 -9.72 8.88
CA ALA A 37 0.56 -9.17 8.16
C ALA A 37 1.83 -9.93 8.52
N GLU A 38 2.67 -10.15 7.51
CA GLU A 38 3.98 -10.79 7.59
C GLU A 38 5.01 -9.94 6.84
N VAL A 39 6.23 -9.91 7.37
CA VAL A 39 7.35 -9.20 6.77
C VAL A 39 8.54 -10.14 6.70
N ASN A 40 9.00 -10.40 5.48
CA ASN A 40 10.13 -11.27 5.20
C ASN A 40 11.31 -10.41 4.73
N VAL A 41 12.50 -10.62 5.29
CA VAL A 41 13.73 -9.99 4.78
C VAL A 41 14.17 -10.77 3.54
N VAL A 42 14.28 -10.08 2.41
CA VAL A 42 14.69 -10.69 1.15
C VAL A 42 16.20 -10.56 1.03
N VAL A 43 16.88 -11.70 0.88
CA VAL A 43 18.35 -11.76 0.81
C VAL A 43 18.87 -11.34 -0.58
N ASN A 44 18.08 -11.58 -1.62
CA ASN A 44 18.41 -11.22 -3.00
C ASN A 44 17.51 -10.08 -3.48
N GLU A 45 17.95 -9.31 -4.48
CA GLU A 45 17.09 -8.32 -5.12
C GLU A 45 15.85 -9.02 -5.71
N PRO A 46 14.62 -8.58 -5.36
CA PRO A 46 13.40 -9.20 -5.86
C PRO A 46 13.15 -8.84 -7.33
N ASP A 47 12.45 -9.71 -8.06
CA ASP A 47 12.00 -9.40 -9.42
C ASP A 47 10.96 -8.27 -9.37
N LEU A 48 11.35 -7.10 -9.90
CA LEU A 48 10.54 -5.88 -9.86
C LEU A 48 9.48 -5.79 -10.96
N GLN A 49 9.21 -6.88 -11.69
CA GLN A 49 8.08 -7.01 -12.63
C GLN A 49 7.98 -5.87 -13.67
N GLY A 50 9.13 -5.38 -14.15
CA GLY A 50 9.21 -4.30 -15.13
C GLY A 50 9.27 -2.88 -14.56
N GLU A 51 9.30 -2.71 -13.22
CA GLU A 51 9.68 -1.44 -12.61
C GLU A 51 11.19 -1.18 -12.71
N SER A 52 11.60 0.10 -12.65
CA SER A 52 13.02 0.47 -12.69
C SER A 52 13.80 -0.16 -11.55
N PRO A 53 14.98 -0.77 -11.82
CA PRO A 53 15.81 -1.39 -10.81
C PRO A 53 16.31 -0.35 -9.81
N ILE A 54 16.47 -0.77 -8.54
CA ILE A 54 17.08 0.07 -7.52
C ILE A 54 18.56 -0.28 -7.46
N SER A 55 19.40 0.63 -7.93
CA SER A 55 20.86 0.45 -7.96
C SER A 55 21.55 0.70 -6.62
N GLU A 56 20.82 1.19 -5.61
CA GLU A 56 21.37 1.44 -4.27
C GLU A 56 21.36 0.15 -3.45
N GLU A 57 22.50 -0.21 -2.85
CA GLU A 57 22.57 -1.32 -1.89
C GLU A 57 21.74 -1.04 -0.64
N GLY A 58 21.10 -2.09 -0.12
CA GLY A 58 20.29 -2.00 1.06
C GLY A 58 19.50 -3.26 1.39
N VAL A 59 18.64 -3.13 2.39
CA VAL A 59 17.81 -4.23 2.87
C VAL A 59 16.47 -4.21 2.15
N TRP A 60 16.18 -5.32 1.48
CA TRP A 60 14.87 -5.61 0.92
C TRP A 60 13.98 -6.31 1.93
N ARG A 61 12.71 -5.92 1.96
CA ARG A 61 11.66 -6.59 2.74
C ARG A 61 10.47 -6.84 1.83
N GLU A 62 9.96 -8.06 1.84
CA GLU A 62 8.66 -8.39 1.29
C GLU A 62 7.63 -8.24 2.41
N VAL A 63 6.55 -7.53 2.12
CA VAL A 63 5.43 -7.35 3.03
C VAL A 63 4.22 -7.99 2.39
N THR A 64 3.60 -8.93 3.10
CA THR A 64 2.34 -9.56 2.71
C THR A 64 1.32 -9.35 3.82
N ALA A 65 0.16 -8.83 3.46
CA ALA A 65 -0.93 -8.61 4.39
C ALA A 65 -2.23 -9.17 3.83
N GLU A 66 -2.96 -9.93 4.65
CA GLU A 66 -4.34 -10.29 4.40
C GLU A 66 -5.25 -9.22 4.99
N CYS A 67 -6.13 -8.70 4.15
CA CYS A 67 -6.96 -7.55 4.42
C CYS A 67 -8.43 -7.87 4.07
N CYS A 68 -9.32 -7.04 4.59
CA CYS A 68 -10.74 -7.08 4.28
C CYS A 68 -11.28 -5.65 4.15
N VAL A 69 -12.16 -5.42 3.19
CA VAL A 69 -12.95 -4.18 3.07
C VAL A 69 -14.38 -4.57 2.78
N ASP A 70 -15.34 -4.09 3.58
CA ASP A 70 -16.77 -4.42 3.42
C ASP A 70 -17.05 -5.93 3.24
N LEU A 71 -16.36 -6.78 4.01
CA LEU A 71 -16.43 -8.26 3.97
C LEU A 71 -15.82 -8.92 2.72
N VAL A 72 -15.14 -8.17 1.86
CA VAL A 72 -14.40 -8.68 0.71
C VAL A 72 -12.95 -8.94 1.11
N PRO A 73 -12.51 -10.21 1.26
CA PRO A 73 -11.14 -10.53 1.63
C PRO A 73 -10.18 -10.46 0.44
N PHE A 74 -9.05 -9.80 0.63
CA PHE A 74 -7.99 -9.68 -0.37
C PHE A 74 -6.61 -9.63 0.30
N SER A 75 -5.56 -9.93 -0.45
CA SER A 75 -4.18 -9.84 0.01
C SER A 75 -3.48 -8.69 -0.67
N ILE A 76 -2.64 -7.99 0.08
CA ILE A 76 -1.73 -6.97 -0.40
C ILE A 76 -0.31 -7.50 -0.26
N THR A 77 0.46 -7.46 -1.34
CA THR A 77 1.89 -7.81 -1.34
C THR A 77 2.70 -6.68 -1.95
N PHE A 78 3.82 -6.30 -1.35
CA PHE A 78 4.75 -5.32 -1.90
C PHE A 78 6.17 -5.52 -1.38
N TYR A 79 7.14 -4.94 -2.08
CA TYR A 79 8.53 -4.85 -1.64
C TYR A 79 8.82 -3.47 -1.06
N ALA A 80 9.59 -3.45 0.02
CA ALA A 80 10.10 -2.26 0.68
C ALA A 80 11.63 -2.33 0.73
N HIS A 81 12.29 -1.43 0.01
CA HIS A 81 13.73 -1.28 0.01
C HIS A 81 14.15 -0.13 0.92
N ARG A 82 15.16 -0.35 1.77
CA ARG A 82 15.81 0.71 2.54
C ARG A 82 17.31 0.65 2.29
N ALA A 83 17.85 1.68 1.66
CA ALA A 83 19.29 1.79 1.41
C ALA A 83 20.09 1.87 2.72
N ASP A 84 21.35 1.41 2.69
CA ASP A 84 22.19 1.28 3.90
C ASP A 84 22.76 2.61 4.44
N ARG A 85 22.44 3.72 3.79
CA ARG A 85 22.77 5.05 4.30
C ARG A 85 21.89 5.46 5.47
N LYS A 86 22.46 6.25 6.39
CA LYS A 86 21.71 6.83 7.52
C LYS A 86 20.51 7.62 7.01
N PHE A 87 19.37 7.40 7.65
CA PHE A 87 18.10 8.07 7.33
C PHE A 87 17.61 7.87 5.89
N ALA A 88 18.03 6.80 5.20
CA ALA A 88 17.49 6.47 3.88
C ALA A 88 15.96 6.34 3.94
N PRO A 89 15.22 6.99 3.02
CA PRO A 89 13.79 6.78 2.88
C PRO A 89 13.52 5.35 2.42
N ILE A 90 12.37 4.82 2.82
CA ILE A 90 11.90 3.51 2.34
C ILE A 90 11.31 3.70 0.95
N GLN A 91 11.74 2.87 0.00
CA GLN A 91 11.19 2.84 -1.35
C GLN A 91 10.29 1.63 -1.51
N TYR A 92 9.03 1.88 -1.85
CA TYR A 92 8.05 0.83 -2.11
C TYR A 92 8.00 0.47 -3.60
N ARG A 93 7.86 -0.82 -3.88
CA ARG A 93 7.82 -1.40 -5.22
C ARG A 93 6.82 -2.54 -5.30
N CYS A 94 6.27 -2.75 -6.50
CA CYS A 94 5.48 -3.91 -6.88
C CYS A 94 4.29 -4.17 -5.97
N LEU A 95 3.56 -3.10 -5.61
CA LEU A 95 2.29 -3.26 -4.89
C LEU A 95 1.34 -4.09 -5.75
N ARG A 96 0.90 -5.21 -5.19
CA ARG A 96 -0.06 -6.11 -5.79
C ARG A 96 -1.20 -6.33 -4.82
N VAL A 97 -2.41 -6.28 -5.36
CA VAL A 97 -3.63 -6.59 -4.65
C VAL A 97 -4.27 -7.76 -5.37
N SER A 98 -4.52 -8.85 -4.65
CA SER A 98 -5.14 -10.06 -5.21
C SER A 98 -6.29 -10.52 -4.32
N PRO A 99 -7.41 -10.96 -4.90
CA PRO A 99 -8.52 -11.49 -4.10
C PRO A 99 -8.10 -12.83 -3.48
N LEU A 100 -8.54 -13.12 -2.24
CA LEU A 100 -8.27 -14.43 -1.63
C LEU A 100 -9.06 -15.57 -2.30
N LYS A 101 -10.19 -15.24 -2.93
CA LYS A 101 -11.05 -16.17 -3.67
C LYS A 101 -11.48 -15.56 -4.99
N THR A 102 -11.56 -16.36 -6.04
CA THR A 102 -12.01 -15.93 -7.37
C THR A 102 -13.38 -15.28 -7.37
N ALA A 103 -14.29 -15.72 -6.50
CA ALA A 103 -15.62 -15.12 -6.34
C ALA A 103 -15.58 -13.63 -5.95
N HIS A 104 -14.49 -13.16 -5.35
CA HIS A 104 -14.32 -11.76 -4.92
C HIS A 104 -13.60 -10.90 -5.95
N GLU A 105 -13.12 -11.48 -7.06
CA GLU A 105 -12.40 -10.75 -8.10
C GLU A 105 -13.25 -9.65 -8.74
N ALA A 106 -14.53 -9.96 -9.03
CA ALA A 106 -15.45 -9.01 -9.65
C ALA A 106 -15.78 -7.81 -8.74
N GLU A 107 -15.85 -8.01 -7.42
CA GLU A 107 -16.10 -6.92 -6.47
C GLU A 107 -14.82 -6.12 -6.22
N LEU A 108 -13.67 -6.80 -6.07
CA LEU A 108 -12.38 -6.14 -5.89
C LEU A 108 -12.00 -5.30 -7.12
N ALA A 109 -12.36 -5.73 -8.34
CA ALA A 109 -12.12 -5.00 -9.57
C ALA A 109 -12.90 -3.66 -9.67
N LYS A 110 -13.99 -3.52 -8.90
CA LYS A 110 -14.75 -2.26 -8.82
C LYS A 110 -14.14 -1.25 -7.83
N SER A 111 -13.26 -1.72 -6.96
CA SER A 111 -12.58 -0.89 -5.97
C SER A 111 -11.40 -0.15 -6.60
N VAL A 112 -10.94 0.91 -5.93
CA VAL A 112 -9.70 1.62 -6.30
C VAL A 112 -8.43 0.80 -6.02
N LEU A 113 -8.53 -0.27 -5.21
CA LEU A 113 -7.39 -1.02 -4.68
C LEU A 113 -6.46 -1.62 -5.75
N PRO A 114 -6.97 -2.28 -6.83
CA PRO A 114 -6.10 -2.83 -7.86
C PRO A 114 -5.36 -1.77 -8.68
N GLY A 115 -5.85 -0.53 -8.69
CA GLY A 115 -5.22 0.59 -9.39
C GLY A 115 -4.07 1.24 -8.60
N LEU A 116 -3.88 0.87 -7.34
CA LEU A 116 -2.85 1.44 -6.50
C LEU A 116 -1.48 0.88 -6.87
N ARG A 117 -0.50 1.78 -7.02
CA ARG A 117 0.89 1.42 -7.34
C ARG A 117 1.83 1.49 -6.14
N LYS A 118 1.40 2.12 -5.05
CA LYS A 118 2.20 2.32 -3.85
C LYS A 118 1.31 2.12 -2.64
N PRO A 119 1.80 1.45 -1.58
CA PRO A 119 1.08 1.40 -0.33
C PRO A 119 0.90 2.83 0.16
N SER A 120 -0.35 3.21 0.47
CA SER A 120 -0.61 4.53 1.05
C SER A 120 -0.02 4.62 2.46
N ASP A 121 0.32 5.82 2.91
CA ASP A 121 0.86 6.05 4.26
C ASP A 121 -0.07 5.50 5.36
N ALA A 122 -1.40 5.56 5.15
CA ALA A 122 -2.38 5.02 6.09
C ALA A 122 -2.31 3.49 6.17
N VAL A 123 -2.10 2.82 5.04
CA VAL A 123 -1.90 1.37 4.97
C VAL A 123 -0.59 0.99 5.64
N GLU A 124 0.51 1.73 5.42
CA GLU A 124 1.78 1.50 6.11
C GLU A 124 1.64 1.64 7.64
N VAL A 125 1.01 2.72 8.12
CA VAL A 125 0.83 2.96 9.55
C VAL A 125 0.01 1.84 10.20
N ARG A 126 -1.05 1.36 9.52
CA ARG A 126 -1.85 0.24 10.02
C ARG A 126 -1.07 -1.08 9.99
N ILE A 127 -0.39 -1.40 8.90
CA ILE A 127 0.45 -2.60 8.79
C ILE A 127 1.53 -2.59 9.87
N ARG A 128 2.25 -1.47 10.04
CA ARG A 128 3.30 -1.35 11.06
C ARG A 128 2.73 -1.54 12.46
N LYS A 129 1.55 -0.98 12.76
CA LYS A 129 0.90 -1.18 14.07
C LYS A 129 0.62 -2.66 14.32
N GLU A 130 -0.01 -3.36 13.37
CA GLU A 130 -0.34 -4.79 13.50
C GLU A 130 0.90 -5.69 13.58
N LEU A 131 1.96 -5.36 12.84
CA LEU A 131 3.23 -6.05 12.93
C LEU A 131 3.89 -5.87 14.30
N VAL A 132 3.88 -4.66 14.88
CA VAL A 132 4.43 -4.41 16.23
C VAL A 132 3.70 -5.24 17.29
N TRP A 133 2.40 -5.51 17.12
CA TRP A 133 1.66 -6.41 18.01
C TRP A 133 2.04 -7.88 17.85
N ARG A 134 2.43 -8.34 16.66
CA ARG A 134 2.88 -9.72 16.41
C ARG A 134 4.38 -9.94 16.69
N PHE A 135 5.23 -8.93 16.53
CA PHE A 135 6.65 -8.99 16.91
C PHE A 135 6.86 -9.19 18.42
N ARG A 136 5.89 -8.81 19.27
CA ARG A 136 5.94 -9.10 20.72
C ARG A 136 5.65 -10.55 21.08
N ARG A 137 5.29 -11.42 20.12
CA ARG A 137 4.94 -12.83 20.38
C ARG A 137 6.01 -13.84 19.94
N VAL A 138 7.19 -13.39 19.52
CA VAL A 138 8.38 -14.26 19.55
C VAL A 138 8.96 -14.17 20.97
N MET A 139 8.31 -14.84 21.91
CA MET A 139 8.95 -15.23 23.16
C MET A 139 10.02 -16.26 22.78
N LEU A 140 11.25 -16.01 23.18
CA LEU A 140 12.32 -17.00 23.20
C LEU A 140 11.77 -18.32 23.75
N PRO A 141 11.98 -19.48 23.10
CA PRO A 141 11.98 -20.71 23.86
C PRO A 141 13.23 -20.67 24.74
N ASP A 142 13.02 -20.71 26.05
CA ASP A 142 14.06 -21.04 27.01
C ASP A 142 14.80 -22.31 26.54
N CYS A 143 16.12 -22.21 26.38
CA CYS A 143 17.13 -23.27 26.51
C CYS A 143 18.53 -22.64 26.56
#